data_AF-M2ZDZ0-F1
#
_entry.id   AF-M2ZDZ0-F1
#
_cell.length_a   1.000
_cell.length_b   1.000
_cell.length_c   1.000
_cell.angle_alpha   90.00
_cell.angle_beta   90.00
_cell.angle_gamma   90.00
#
_symmetry.space_group_name_H-M   'P 1'
#
loop_
_entity.id
_entity.type
_entity.pdbx_description
1 polymer ?
#
loop_
_entity_poly.entity_id
_entity_poly.type
_entity_poly.pdbx_seq_one_letter_code
_entity_poly.pdbx_strand_id
1 'polypeptide(L)'
;MIDQLWNFYVAADGPPIRRIAEAIEELDDEQRKGSANHETVRRTLSALALPQWQTVEVLFLALCRIANVDPDDEAESYGYEDPGTHRQELRDAYRLARFGHRHGLPRTRTEKAQQEHEANARRQGTPADDPWTSAPPRGGGFADEPPF
;
A
#
# COMPACT_ATOMS: atom_id res chain seq x y z
N MET A 1 -5.15 -11.51 -4.03
CA MET A 1 -5.67 -11.87 -2.68
C MET A 1 -6.35 -13.23 -2.73
N ILE A 2 -7.38 -13.39 -3.58
CA ILE A 2 -8.09 -14.65 -3.71
C ILE A 2 -7.15 -15.76 -4.20
N ASP A 3 -6.25 -15.43 -5.13
CA ASP A 3 -5.24 -16.37 -5.63
C ASP A 3 -4.32 -16.87 -4.52
N GLN A 4 -3.93 -15.99 -3.58
CA GLN A 4 -3.12 -16.38 -2.42
C GLN A 4 -3.89 -17.33 -1.49
N LEU A 5 -5.12 -17.01 -1.11
CA LEU A 5 -5.97 -17.93 -0.35
C LEU A 5 -6.21 -19.26 -1.09
N TRP A 6 -6.34 -19.21 -2.41
CA TRP A 6 -6.52 -20.39 -3.25
C TRP A 6 -5.27 -21.27 -3.26
N ASN A 7 -4.07 -20.68 -3.27
CA ASN A 7 -2.82 -21.43 -3.16
C ASN A 7 -2.77 -22.24 -1.86
N PHE A 8 -3.12 -21.63 -0.72
CA PHE A 8 -3.20 -22.34 0.57
C PHE A 8 -4.33 -23.38 0.59
N TYR A 9 -5.46 -23.11 -0.08
CA TYR A 9 -6.53 -24.10 -0.25
C TYR A 9 -6.08 -25.33 -1.06
N VAL A 10 -5.32 -25.11 -2.13
CA VAL A 10 -4.73 -26.19 -2.94
C VAL A 10 -3.64 -26.93 -2.16
N ALA A 11 -2.78 -26.22 -1.43
CA ALA A 11 -1.77 -26.83 -0.55
C ALA A 11 -2.39 -27.67 0.58
N ALA A 12 -3.60 -27.31 1.02
CA ALA A 12 -4.39 -28.06 1.99
C ALA A 12 -5.12 -29.29 1.39
N ASP A 13 -4.85 -29.64 0.13
CA ASP A 13 -5.50 -30.72 -0.63
C ASP A 13 -7.01 -30.51 -0.82
N GLY A 14 -7.43 -29.25 -0.99
CA GLY A 14 -8.82 -28.88 -1.28
C GLY A 14 -9.82 -29.33 -0.21
N PRO A 15 -9.64 -28.93 1.06
CA PRO A 15 -10.44 -29.45 2.17
C PRO A 15 -11.92 -29.03 2.05
N PRO A 16 -12.86 -29.90 2.46
CA PRO A 16 -14.27 -29.54 2.43
C PRO A 16 -14.55 -28.37 3.38
N ILE A 17 -15.53 -27.52 3.03
CA ILE A 17 -15.91 -26.31 3.80
C ILE A 17 -16.14 -26.62 5.28
N ARG A 18 -16.72 -27.78 5.58
CA ARG A 18 -16.95 -28.23 6.95
C ARG A 18 -15.65 -28.40 7.74
N ARG A 19 -14.62 -28.97 7.12
CA ARG A 19 -13.31 -29.17 7.76
C ARG A 19 -12.58 -27.85 7.99
N ILE A 20 -12.77 -26.88 7.10
CA ILE A 20 -12.26 -25.51 7.30
C ILE A 20 -12.96 -24.86 8.49
N ALA A 21 -14.28 -24.97 8.62
CA ALA A 21 -15.02 -24.42 9.74
C ALA A 21 -14.64 -25.09 11.08
N GLU A 22 -14.50 -26.42 11.09
CA GLU A 22 -13.99 -27.16 12.26
C GLU A 22 -12.58 -26.67 12.64
N ALA A 23 -11.68 -26.50 11.66
CA ALA A 23 -10.33 -25.97 11.92
C ALA A 23 -10.35 -24.53 12.49
N ILE A 24 -11.33 -23.70 12.11
CA ILE A 24 -11.53 -22.35 12.69
C ILE A 24 -11.99 -22.43 14.15
N GLU A 25 -12.85 -23.40 14.48
CA GLU A 25 -13.33 -23.68 15.84
C GLU A 25 -12.23 -24.29 16.74
N GLU A 26 -11.14 -24.79 16.17
CA GLU A 26 -9.98 -25.28 16.91
C GLU A 26 -8.86 -24.25 17.12
N LEU A 27 -8.94 -23.07 16.51
CA LEU A 27 -7.96 -21.99 16.72
C LEU A 27 -7.99 -21.44 18.15
N ASP A 28 -6.85 -20.96 18.62
CA ASP A 28 -6.75 -20.29 19.93
C ASP A 28 -7.53 -18.97 19.92
N ASP A 29 -8.02 -18.54 21.09
CA ASP A 29 -8.81 -17.31 21.21
C ASP A 29 -8.03 -16.05 20.79
N GLU A 30 -6.70 -16.05 20.92
CA GLU A 30 -5.83 -14.97 20.45
C GLU A 30 -5.75 -14.90 18.91
N GLN A 31 -5.89 -16.04 18.25
CA GLN A 31 -5.87 -16.19 16.80
C GLN A 31 -7.27 -15.97 16.18
N ARG A 32 -8.33 -16.33 16.92
CA ARG A 32 -9.73 -16.15 16.52
C ARG A 32 -10.22 -14.72 16.74
N LYS A 33 -9.62 -13.76 16.02
CA LYS A 33 -10.07 -12.35 16.02
C LYS A 33 -11.33 -12.10 15.20
N GLY A 34 -11.82 -13.10 14.49
CA GLY A 34 -13.02 -13.04 13.65
C GLY A 34 -13.78 -14.37 13.65
N SER A 35 -14.96 -14.37 13.03
CA SER A 35 -15.73 -15.58 12.77
C SER A 35 -15.97 -15.76 11.28
N ALA A 36 -16.00 -17.02 10.85
CA ALA A 36 -16.43 -17.39 9.51
C ALA A 36 -17.36 -18.59 9.63
N ASN A 37 -18.63 -18.38 9.27
CA ASN A 37 -19.57 -19.49 9.11
C ASN A 37 -19.34 -20.18 7.75
N HIS A 38 -19.97 -21.33 7.52
CA HIS A 38 -19.87 -22.07 6.25
C HIS A 38 -20.17 -21.22 5.02
N GLU A 39 -21.15 -20.33 5.12
CA GLU A 39 -21.56 -19.47 4.00
C GLU A 39 -20.49 -18.40 3.70
N THR A 40 -19.87 -17.83 4.74
CA THR A 40 -18.76 -16.89 4.62
C THR A 40 -17.54 -17.56 3.97
N VAL A 41 -17.20 -18.78 4.40
CA VAL A 41 -16.12 -19.57 3.79
C VAL A 41 -16.41 -19.76 2.30
N ARG A 42 -17.62 -20.24 1.96
CA ARG A 42 -18.05 -20.46 0.58
C ARG A 42 -17.95 -19.19 -0.27
N ARG A 43 -18.52 -18.08 0.20
CA ARG A 43 -18.56 -16.81 -0.56
C ARG A 43 -17.17 -16.22 -0.75
N THR A 44 -16.29 -16.36 0.23
CA THR A 44 -14.91 -15.86 0.16
C THR A 44 -14.09 -16.65 -0.84
N LEU A 45 -14.11 -17.99 -0.74
CA LEU A 45 -13.38 -18.86 -1.67
C LEU A 45 -13.93 -18.80 -3.11
N SER A 46 -15.23 -18.53 -3.26
CA SER A 46 -15.86 -18.35 -4.59
C SER A 46 -15.72 -16.94 -5.15
N ALA A 47 -14.95 -16.05 -4.52
CA ALA A 47 -14.79 -14.65 -4.92
C ALA A 47 -16.09 -13.83 -4.98
N LEU A 48 -17.16 -14.29 -4.33
CA LEU A 48 -18.48 -13.65 -4.38
C LEU A 48 -18.58 -12.43 -3.45
N ALA A 49 -17.74 -12.37 -2.42
CA ALA A 49 -17.70 -11.27 -1.47
C ALA A 49 -16.29 -11.11 -0.90
N LEU A 50 -15.89 -9.86 -0.65
CA LEU A 50 -14.65 -9.55 0.06
C LEU A 50 -14.97 -9.30 1.54
N PRO A 51 -14.67 -10.25 2.45
CA PRO A 51 -15.01 -10.11 3.86
C PRO A 51 -14.10 -9.11 4.58
N GLN A 52 -14.32 -8.93 5.88
CA GLN A 52 -13.41 -8.15 6.73
C GLN A 52 -12.07 -8.87 6.90
N TRP A 53 -11.02 -8.12 7.20
CA TRP A 53 -9.66 -8.66 7.36
C TRP A 53 -9.61 -9.80 8.38
N GLN A 54 -10.29 -9.65 9.52
CA GLN A 54 -10.30 -10.66 10.59
C GLN A 54 -10.87 -12.00 10.11
N THR A 55 -11.85 -11.97 9.22
CA THR A 55 -12.43 -13.18 8.62
C THR A 55 -11.45 -13.82 7.63
N VAL A 56 -10.74 -13.01 6.82
CA VAL A 56 -9.69 -13.49 5.91
C VAL A 56 -8.56 -14.14 6.68
N GLU A 57 -8.11 -13.49 7.75
CA GLU A 57 -7.03 -13.95 8.62
C GLU A 57 -7.37 -15.30 9.25
N VAL A 58 -8.58 -15.45 9.79
CA VAL A 58 -9.01 -16.72 10.40
C VAL A 58 -9.14 -17.85 9.36
N LEU A 59 -9.66 -17.56 8.17
CA LEU A 59 -9.70 -18.52 7.06
C LEU A 59 -8.30 -18.97 6.65
N PHE A 60 -7.37 -18.03 6.54
CA PHE A 60 -5.98 -18.30 6.22
C PHE A 60 -5.31 -19.18 7.27
N LEU A 61 -5.45 -18.84 8.56
CA LEU A 61 -4.87 -19.65 9.65
C LEU A 61 -5.42 -21.08 9.66
N ALA A 62 -6.72 -21.25 9.41
CA ALA A 62 -7.31 -22.57 9.30
C ALA A 62 -6.75 -23.37 8.11
N LEU A 63 -6.55 -22.73 6.95
CA LEU A 63 -5.94 -23.38 5.78
C LEU A 63 -4.47 -23.74 6.03
N CYS A 64 -3.68 -22.85 6.64
CA CYS A 64 -2.30 -23.11 7.04
C CYS A 64 -2.20 -24.31 7.98
N ARG A 65 -3.09 -24.38 8.99
CA ARG A 65 -3.17 -25.51 9.91
C ARG A 65 -3.48 -26.82 9.20
N ILE A 66 -4.41 -26.83 8.25
CA ILE A 66 -4.74 -28.03 7.47
C ILE A 66 -3.59 -28.44 6.55
N ALA A 67 -2.93 -27.46 5.91
CA ALA A 67 -1.79 -27.68 5.01
C ALA A 67 -0.47 -27.98 5.76
N ASN A 68 -0.46 -27.87 7.09
CA ASN A 68 0.75 -27.95 7.91
C ASN A 68 1.84 -26.96 7.47
N VAL A 69 1.42 -25.73 7.16
CA VAL A 69 2.29 -24.60 6.78
C VAL A 69 2.31 -23.59 7.92
N ASP A 70 3.49 -23.09 8.27
CA ASP A 70 3.62 -22.04 9.28
C ASP A 70 3.25 -20.67 8.66
N PRO A 71 2.22 -19.97 9.17
CA PRO A 71 1.77 -18.69 8.62
C PRO A 71 2.78 -17.55 8.80
N ASP A 72 3.71 -17.69 9.75
CA ASP A 72 4.70 -16.68 10.10
C ASP A 72 6.11 -17.03 9.56
N ASP A 73 6.22 -18.09 8.76
CA ASP A 73 7.44 -18.43 8.01
C ASP A 73 7.68 -17.44 6.85
N GLU A 74 8.94 -17.36 6.42
CA GLU A 74 9.37 -16.52 5.32
C GLU A 74 8.74 -17.01 4.01
N ALA A 75 8.01 -16.13 3.32
CA ALA A 75 7.53 -16.44 1.99
C ALA A 75 8.72 -16.49 1.01
N GLU A 76 8.65 -17.37 0.01
CA GLU A 76 9.69 -17.46 -1.03
C GLU A 76 9.87 -16.12 -1.76
N SER A 77 10.92 -15.37 -1.40
CA SER A 77 11.31 -14.15 -2.10
C SER A 77 12.22 -14.48 -3.28
N TYR A 78 11.74 -14.20 -4.49
CA TYR A 78 12.50 -14.36 -5.73
C TYR A 78 13.34 -13.11 -6.08
N GLY A 79 13.62 -12.20 -5.13
CA GLY A 79 14.24 -10.90 -5.41
C GLY A 79 15.01 -10.25 -4.26
N TYR A 80 15.28 -8.95 -4.40
CA TYR A 80 15.99 -8.12 -3.41
C TYR A 80 15.06 -7.53 -2.33
N GLU A 81 13.78 -7.89 -2.34
CA GLU A 81 12.83 -7.48 -1.31
C GLU A 81 12.92 -8.46 -0.13
N ASP A 82 12.93 -7.89 1.07
CA ASP A 82 12.95 -8.63 2.33
C ASP A 82 11.76 -9.62 2.33
N PRO A 83 11.98 -10.93 2.47
CA PRO A 83 10.90 -11.91 2.43
C PRO A 83 9.93 -11.59 3.57
N GLY A 84 8.73 -11.11 3.20
CA GLY A 84 7.65 -10.97 4.15
C GLY A 84 7.16 -12.34 4.59
N THR A 85 6.44 -12.41 5.70
CA THR A 85 5.76 -13.64 6.08
C THR A 85 4.58 -13.92 5.16
N HIS A 86 4.14 -15.18 5.04
CA HIS A 86 2.91 -15.52 4.31
C HIS A 86 1.70 -14.68 4.77
N ARG A 87 1.60 -14.42 6.08
CA ARG A 87 0.58 -13.52 6.65
C ARG A 87 0.71 -12.09 6.13
N GLN A 88 1.93 -11.57 6.01
CA GLN A 88 2.21 -10.22 5.50
C GLN A 88 1.82 -10.10 4.02
N GLU A 89 2.20 -11.08 3.19
CA GLU A 89 1.85 -11.12 1.77
C GLU A 89 0.33 -11.13 1.55
N LEU A 90 -0.39 -11.97 2.31
CA LEU A 90 -1.85 -12.02 2.25
C LEU A 90 -2.47 -10.67 2.67
N ARG A 91 -1.90 -10.02 3.69
CA ARG A 91 -2.36 -8.72 4.18
C ARG A 91 -2.20 -7.64 3.12
N ASP A 92 -1.08 -7.62 2.43
CA ASP A 92 -0.83 -6.64 1.38
C ASP A 92 -1.66 -6.93 0.14
N ALA A 93 -1.86 -8.21 -0.22
CA ALA A 93 -2.81 -8.61 -1.25
C ALA A 93 -4.25 -8.19 -0.91
N TYR A 94 -4.68 -8.33 0.36
CA TYR A 94 -5.99 -7.88 0.83
C TYR A 94 -6.12 -6.36 0.75
N ARG A 95 -5.10 -5.61 1.19
CA ARG A 95 -5.09 -4.15 1.09
C ARG A 95 -5.21 -3.69 -0.35
N LEU A 96 -4.46 -4.31 -1.26
CA LEU A 96 -4.53 -4.03 -2.69
C LEU A 96 -5.91 -4.34 -3.27
N ALA A 97 -6.50 -5.49 -2.92
CA ALA A 97 -7.83 -5.86 -3.39
C ALA A 97 -8.94 -4.92 -2.87
N ARG A 98 -8.83 -4.45 -1.62
CA ARG A 98 -9.86 -3.61 -1.00
C ARG A 98 -9.75 -2.13 -1.33
N PHE A 99 -8.53 -1.60 -1.42
CA PHE A 99 -8.29 -0.17 -1.58
C PHE A 99 -7.70 0.20 -2.94
N GLY A 100 -7.40 -0.79 -3.79
CA GLY A 100 -6.69 -0.59 -5.05
C GLY A 100 -5.24 -0.16 -4.82
N HIS A 101 -4.59 0.22 -5.92
CA HIS A 101 -3.27 0.84 -5.87
C HIS A 101 -3.43 2.28 -5.37
N ARG A 102 -2.99 2.56 -4.14
CA ARG A 102 -2.93 3.94 -3.65
C ARG A 102 -1.67 4.58 -4.22
N HIS A 103 -1.83 5.46 -5.19
CA HIS A 103 -0.81 6.49 -5.43
C HIS A 103 -0.54 7.21 -4.09
N GLY A 104 0.73 7.51 -3.82
CA GLY A 104 1.21 7.95 -2.50
C GLY A 104 0.32 8.95 -1.79
N LEU A 105 0.36 8.94 -0.46
CA LEU A 105 -0.43 9.86 0.37
C LEU A 105 -0.26 11.30 -0.13
N PRO A 106 -1.35 12.08 -0.25
CA PRO A 106 -1.20 13.52 -0.48
C PRO A 106 -0.33 14.10 0.64
N ARG A 107 0.55 15.05 0.28
CA ARG A 107 1.49 15.68 1.21
C ARG A 107 0.79 16.04 2.52
N THR A 108 1.41 15.67 3.63
CA THR A 108 0.93 16.05 4.96
C THR A 108 0.97 17.57 5.12
N ARG A 109 0.18 18.11 6.05
CA ARG A 109 0.18 19.55 6.35
C ARG A 109 1.57 20.05 6.74
N THR A 110 2.34 19.22 7.44
CA THR A 110 3.71 19.51 7.88
C THR A 110 4.68 19.56 6.71
N GLU A 111 4.61 18.59 5.78
CA GLU A 111 5.41 18.59 4.55
C GLU A 111 5.07 19.78 3.64
N LYS A 112 3.78 20.14 3.55
CA LYS A 112 3.35 21.34 2.82
C LYS A 112 3.95 22.61 3.44
N ALA A 113 3.91 22.75 4.77
CA ALA A 113 4.46 23.90 5.47
C ALA A 113 5.99 24.00 5.33
N GLN A 114 6.70 22.87 5.41
CA GLN A 114 8.15 22.82 5.19
C GLN A 114 8.51 23.23 3.76
N GLN A 115 7.77 22.74 2.77
CA GLN A 115 8.00 23.09 1.38
C GLN A 115 7.65 24.55 1.06
N GLU A 116 6.59 25.09 1.66
CA GLU A 116 6.27 26.52 1.56
C GLU A 116 7.36 27.38 2.21
N HIS A 117 7.90 26.95 3.35
CA HIS A 117 9.01 27.62 4.00
C HIS A 117 10.28 27.57 3.15
N GLU A 118 10.61 26.42 2.55
CA GLU A 118 11.76 26.27 1.64
C GLU A 118 11.55 27.06 0.34
N ALA A 119 10.34 27.05 -0.23
CA ALA A 119 10.00 27.83 -1.42
C ALA A 119 10.06 29.35 -1.14
N ASN A 120 9.62 29.79 0.04
CA ASN A 120 9.71 31.18 0.45
C ASN A 120 11.16 31.58 0.73
N ALA A 121 11.97 30.70 1.35
CA ALA A 121 13.40 30.91 1.54
C ALA A 121 14.14 31.00 0.20
N ARG A 122 13.79 30.17 -0.79
CA ARG A 122 14.32 30.26 -2.17
C ARG A 122 13.91 31.56 -2.88
N ARG A 123 12.71 32.08 -2.63
CA ARG A 123 12.26 33.38 -3.16
C ARG A 123 12.90 34.58 -2.48
N GLN A 124 13.31 34.43 -1.22
CA GLN A 124 14.01 35.46 -0.43
C GLN A 124 15.54 35.35 -0.53
N GLY A 125 16.06 34.34 -1.23
CA GLY A 125 17.45 34.28 -1.66
C GLY A 125 17.82 35.53 -2.45
N THR A 126 18.88 36.18 -2.03
CA THR A 126 19.38 37.49 -2.43
C THR A 126 19.34 37.76 -3.95
N PRO A 127 18.85 38.93 -4.40
CA PRO A 127 18.91 39.37 -5.81
C PRO A 127 20.31 39.87 -6.19
N ALA A 128 21.36 39.10 -5.86
CA ALA A 128 22.75 39.53 -6.04
C ALA A 128 23.42 38.95 -7.30
N ASP A 129 22.85 37.92 -7.94
CA ASP A 129 23.42 37.29 -9.14
C ASP A 129 22.33 36.85 -10.13
N ASP A 130 21.45 37.78 -10.53
CA ASP A 130 20.69 37.59 -11.78
C ASP A 130 21.44 38.29 -12.93
N PRO A 131 22.16 37.53 -13.79
CA PRO A 131 22.91 38.09 -14.90
C PRO A 131 22.02 38.71 -16.00
N TRP A 132 20.69 38.58 -15.90
CA TRP A 132 19.74 39.13 -16.86
C TRP A 132 19.07 40.43 -16.40
N THR A 133 19.21 40.83 -15.13
CA THR A 133 18.78 42.15 -14.64
C THR A 133 19.90 43.19 -14.72
N SER A 134 20.61 43.26 -15.85
CA SER A 134 21.49 44.40 -16.13
C SER A 134 20.64 45.58 -16.58
N ALA A 135 20.26 46.45 -15.65
CA ALA A 135 19.69 47.76 -15.98
C ALA A 135 20.74 48.58 -16.77
N PRO A 136 20.41 49.11 -17.97
CA PRO A 136 21.35 49.99 -18.66
C PRO A 136 21.50 51.29 -17.86
N PRO A 137 22.72 51.85 -17.73
CA PRO A 137 22.93 53.11 -17.03
C PRO A 137 22.14 54.23 -17.71
N ARG A 138 21.30 54.90 -16.91
CA ARG A 138 20.65 56.17 -17.27
C ARG A 138 21.71 57.27 -17.42
N GLY A 139 21.75 57.90 -18.59
CA GLY A 139 22.17 59.29 -18.74
C GLY A 139 23.42 59.52 -19.59
N GLY A 140 23.20 59.93 -20.85
CA GLY A 140 24.22 60.46 -21.76
C GLY A 140 23.62 60.65 -23.14
N GLY A 141 23.30 61.90 -23.50
CA GLY A 141 22.36 62.22 -24.57
C GLY A 141 22.81 61.91 -25.99
N PHE A 142 21.83 61.56 -26.83
CA PHE A 142 21.92 61.68 -28.27
C PHE A 142 20.62 62.35 -28.74
N ALA A 143 20.77 63.59 -29.19
CA ALA A 143 19.76 64.27 -30.00
C ALA A 143 19.94 63.77 -31.43
N ASP A 144 18.91 63.20 -32.03
CA ASP A 144 18.76 63.11 -33.48
C ASP A 144 17.28 62.83 -33.80
N GLU A 145 16.53 63.91 -34.03
CA GLU A 145 15.18 63.89 -34.57
C GLU A 145 15.31 64.13 -36.09
N PRO A 146 14.86 63.22 -36.96
CA PRO A 146 14.99 63.43 -38.39
C PRO A 146 13.91 64.41 -38.86
N PRO A 147 14.22 65.36 -39.76
CA PRO A 147 13.20 66.21 -40.36
C PRO A 147 12.38 65.40 -41.38
N PHE A 148 11.12 65.80 -41.51
CA PHE A 148 10.09 65.27 -42.43
C PHE A 148 10.52 65.23 -43.89
#